data_AF-A0A2K3MK54-F1
#
_entry.id   AF-A0A2K3MK54-F1
#
_cell.length_a   1.000
_cell.length_b   1.000
_cell.length_c   1.000
_cell.angle_alpha   90.00
_cell.angle_beta   90.00
_cell.angle_gamma   90.00
#
_symmetry.space_group_name_H-M   'P 1'
#
loop_
_entity.id
_entity.type
_entity.pdbx_description
1 polymer ?
#
loop_
_entity_poly.entity_id
_entity_poly.type
_entity_poly.pdbx_seq_one_letter_code
_entity_poly.pdbx_strand_id
1 'polypeptide(L)'
;MEGGIPSTFPPSNSSMNTPVKSALNGSQAPSSNPGYAQYSTDGLKDIDKLVIEYLQQHSDMSDERGIHVNDLAKELRLPLEKIMLSLKTLGDDGLVYSTIDDFHYKQA
;
A
#
# COMPACT_ATOMS: atom_id res chain seq x y z
N MET A 1 -25.88 -67.15 -18.46
CA MET A 1 -24.77 -67.00 -17.51
C MET A 1 -24.33 -65.54 -17.58
N GLU A 2 -24.73 -64.73 -16.59
CA GLU A 2 -23.93 -64.39 -15.37
C GLU A 2 -22.98 -63.22 -15.71
N GLY A 3 -23.30 -61.97 -15.36
CA GLY A 3 -22.79 -61.27 -14.16
C GLY A 3 -21.59 -60.36 -14.56
N GLY A 4 -21.21 -59.26 -13.90
CA GLY A 4 -21.78 -58.50 -12.79
C GLY A 4 -20.75 -57.48 -12.23
N ILE A 5 -21.18 -56.22 -11.98
CA ILE A 5 -20.61 -55.18 -11.09
C ILE A 5 -19.19 -54.55 -11.39
N PRO A 6 -18.85 -53.34 -10.84
CA PRO A 6 -17.86 -52.43 -11.43
C PRO A 6 -16.65 -52.06 -10.53
N SER A 7 -15.91 -51.00 -10.96
CA SER A 7 -14.86 -50.21 -10.25
C SER A 7 -13.47 -50.82 -10.10
N THR A 8 -12.44 -50.07 -10.54
CA THR A 8 -11.13 -49.82 -9.86
C THR A 8 -10.26 -48.87 -10.71
N PHE A 9 -9.79 -47.76 -10.11
CA PHE A 9 -8.56 -47.01 -10.46
C PHE A 9 -7.45 -47.44 -9.49
N PRO A 10 -6.14 -47.12 -9.64
CA PRO A 10 -5.41 -46.28 -10.63
C PRO A 10 -4.37 -47.18 -11.40
N PRO A 11 -3.11 -46.81 -11.80
CA PRO A 11 -2.38 -45.53 -11.81
C PRO A 11 -1.56 -45.21 -13.09
N SER A 12 -0.81 -44.10 -13.00
CA SER A 12 0.47 -43.69 -13.63
C SER A 12 1.14 -44.63 -14.67
N ASN A 13 1.64 -44.14 -15.81
CA ASN A 13 2.68 -43.10 -15.86
C ASN A 13 2.87 -42.43 -17.25
N SER A 14 3.42 -41.20 -17.25
CA SER A 14 4.16 -40.49 -18.31
C SER A 14 4.01 -40.85 -19.81
N SER A 15 3.66 -39.87 -20.65
CA SER A 15 4.70 -39.13 -21.41
C SER A 15 4.19 -38.01 -22.34
N MET A 16 4.88 -36.87 -22.23
CA MET A 16 5.25 -35.93 -23.30
C MET A 16 4.16 -35.48 -24.31
N ASN A 17 3.71 -34.24 -24.13
CA ASN A 17 3.63 -33.30 -25.24
C ASN A 17 4.16 -31.93 -24.81
N THR A 18 5.06 -31.36 -25.62
CA THR A 18 5.78 -30.12 -25.32
C THR A 18 5.07 -28.91 -25.92
N PRO A 19 4.97 -27.79 -25.19
CA PRO A 19 4.98 -26.47 -25.82
C PRO A 19 6.41 -25.91 -25.90
N VAL A 20 6.72 -25.31 -27.04
CA VAL A 20 8.00 -24.65 -27.31
C VAL A 20 8.14 -23.36 -26.49
N LYS A 21 9.23 -23.31 -25.72
CA LYS A 21 10.14 -22.15 -25.53
C LYS A 21 9.50 -20.75 -25.65
N SER A 22 9.33 -20.08 -24.51
CA SER A 22 9.83 -18.72 -24.31
C SER A 22 10.40 -18.66 -22.90
N ALA A 23 11.67 -18.29 -22.78
CA ALA A 23 12.44 -18.44 -21.55
C ALA A 23 12.51 -17.12 -20.76
N LEU A 24 12.57 -17.25 -19.42
CA LEU A 24 13.01 -16.24 -18.45
C LEU A 24 12.25 -14.88 -18.45
N ASN A 25 11.83 -14.32 -17.32
CA ASN A 25 12.20 -14.59 -15.94
C ASN A 25 11.13 -14.01 -15.00
N GLY A 26 11.10 -14.45 -13.73
CA GLY A 26 10.52 -13.65 -12.65
C GLY A 26 9.01 -13.72 -12.45
N SER A 27 8.58 -14.78 -11.77
CA SER A 27 7.69 -14.71 -10.60
C SER A 27 6.53 -13.70 -10.58
N GLN A 28 5.32 -14.26 -10.65
CA GLN A 28 4.23 -14.01 -9.70
C GLN A 28 3.72 -12.56 -9.58
N ALA A 29 2.54 -12.32 -10.15
CA ALA A 29 1.64 -11.30 -9.62
C ALA A 29 1.01 -11.81 -8.30
N PRO A 30 1.19 -11.11 -7.17
CA PRO A 30 0.12 -10.94 -6.21
C PRO A 30 -0.68 -9.69 -6.61
N SER A 31 -2.01 -9.84 -6.60
CA SER A 31 -3.00 -8.76 -6.58
C SER A 31 -2.48 -7.50 -5.87
N SER A 32 -2.54 -6.35 -6.56
CA SER A 32 -2.20 -5.04 -5.99
C SER A 32 -3.08 -4.73 -4.77
N ASN A 33 -2.57 -5.07 -3.59
CA ASN A 33 -3.20 -4.75 -2.32
C ASN A 33 -2.52 -3.47 -1.81
N PRO A 34 -3.19 -2.30 -1.81
CA PRO A 34 -2.61 -1.05 -1.34
C PRO A 34 -2.47 -1.10 0.18
N GLY A 35 -1.36 -1.70 0.63
CA GLY A 35 -1.25 -2.31 1.95
C GLY A 35 0.04 -2.00 2.69
N TYR A 36 0.57 -0.77 2.54
CA TYR A 36 1.23 -0.04 3.64
C TYR A 36 2.44 -0.72 4.35
N ALA A 37 3.13 -1.66 3.69
CA ALA A 37 4.01 -2.63 4.37
C ALA A 37 5.43 -2.76 3.78
N GLN A 38 6.07 -1.66 3.37
CA GLN A 38 7.53 -1.61 3.16
C GLN A 38 8.09 -0.24 3.53
N TYR A 39 8.45 -0.03 4.80
CA TYR A 39 9.28 1.10 5.21
C TYR A 39 10.75 0.69 5.11
N SER A 40 11.50 1.31 4.20
CA SER A 40 12.94 1.06 4.09
C SER A 40 13.71 1.98 5.06
N THR A 41 15.03 2.12 4.91
CA THR A 41 15.77 3.20 5.59
C THR A 41 15.27 4.59 5.21
N ASP A 42 14.58 4.70 4.08
CA ASP A 42 13.78 5.85 3.65
C ASP A 42 12.47 6.01 4.44
N GLY A 43 12.21 5.22 5.47
CA GLY A 43 10.91 5.13 6.15
C GLY A 43 10.31 6.45 6.68
N LEU A 44 11.11 7.49 6.92
CA LEU A 44 10.56 8.84 7.17
C LEU A 44 10.12 9.52 5.87
N LYS A 45 10.90 9.43 4.78
CA LYS A 45 10.53 9.89 3.43
C LYS A 45 9.31 9.15 2.87
N ASP A 46 9.18 7.87 3.19
CA ASP A 46 8.00 7.07 2.88
C ASP A 46 6.76 7.65 3.60
N ILE A 47 6.90 8.01 4.88
CA ILE A 47 5.84 8.67 5.67
C ILE A 47 5.56 10.09 5.13
N ASP A 48 6.59 10.87 4.79
CA ASP A 48 6.48 12.21 4.21
C ASP A 48 5.63 12.18 2.93
N LYS A 49 5.90 11.21 2.04
CA LYS A 49 5.08 10.99 0.84
C LYS A 49 3.63 10.65 1.21
N LEU A 50 3.41 9.76 2.18
CA LEU A 50 2.06 9.30 2.56
C LEU A 50 1.24 10.43 3.21
N VAL A 51 1.89 11.32 3.98
CA VAL A 51 1.29 12.54 4.53
C VAL A 51 0.92 13.53 3.42
N ILE A 52 1.83 13.80 2.48
CA ILE A 52 1.57 14.66 1.30
C ILE A 52 0.40 14.11 0.47
N GLU A 53 0.44 12.83 0.12
CA GLU A 53 -0.57 12.15 -0.70
C GLU A 53 -1.96 12.20 -0.04
N TYR A 54 -2.02 12.01 1.28
CA TYR A 54 -3.26 12.16 2.03
C TYR A 54 -3.76 13.60 2.06
N LEU A 55 -2.89 14.57 2.35
CA LEU A 55 -3.23 16.00 2.34
C LEU A 55 -3.75 16.46 0.97
N GLN A 56 -3.20 15.92 -0.13
CA GLN A 56 -3.65 16.19 -1.50
C GLN A 56 -4.96 15.49 -1.86
N GLN A 57 -5.15 14.22 -1.46
CA GLN A 57 -6.40 13.51 -1.70
C GLN A 57 -7.58 14.14 -0.95
N HIS A 58 -7.31 14.73 0.21
CA HIS A 58 -8.31 15.35 1.09
C HIS A 58 -8.24 16.89 1.08
N SER A 59 -7.59 17.51 0.10
CA SER A 59 -7.57 18.98 -0.05
C SER A 59 -8.89 19.49 -0.63
N ASP A 60 -9.93 19.58 0.20
CA ASP A 60 -11.08 20.42 -0.15
C ASP A 60 -10.64 21.89 -0.11
N MET A 61 -10.70 22.56 -1.26
CA MET A 61 -10.37 23.99 -1.36
C MET A 61 -11.34 24.87 -0.56
N SER A 62 -12.53 24.35 -0.23
CA SER A 62 -13.55 25.03 0.57
C SER A 62 -13.31 24.91 2.08
N ASP A 63 -12.50 23.94 2.53
CA ASP A 63 -12.17 23.80 3.94
C ASP A 63 -10.84 24.50 4.27
N GLU A 64 -10.95 25.69 4.86
CA GLU A 64 -9.82 26.47 5.36
C GLU A 64 -9.15 25.82 6.57
N ARG A 65 -9.83 24.90 7.28
CA ARG A 65 -9.29 24.27 8.49
C ARG A 65 -8.14 23.33 8.18
N GLY A 66 -8.14 22.63 7.04
CA GLY A 66 -7.14 21.61 6.77
C GLY A 66 -7.30 20.35 7.63
N ILE A 67 -6.29 19.47 7.62
CA ILE A 67 -6.37 18.14 8.22
C ILE A 67 -5.64 18.10 9.56
N HIS A 68 -6.33 17.62 10.59
CA HIS A 68 -5.79 17.50 11.94
C HIS A 68 -4.81 16.30 12.07
N VAL A 69 -3.70 16.48 12.78
CA VAL A 69 -2.63 15.46 12.96
C VAL A 69 -3.12 14.12 13.50
N ASN A 70 -4.17 14.12 14.33
CA ASN A 70 -4.75 12.90 14.88
C ASN A 70 -5.51 12.08 13.82
N ASP A 71 -6.06 12.74 12.80
CA ASP A 71 -6.81 12.05 11.73
C ASP A 71 -5.84 11.50 10.68
N LEU A 72 -4.76 12.22 10.37
CA LEU A 72 -3.57 11.67 9.70
C LEU A 72 -3.08 10.40 10.41
N ALA A 73 -2.84 10.44 11.73
CA ALA A 73 -2.34 9.30 12.49
C ALA A 73 -3.29 8.08 12.47
N LYS A 74 -4.61 8.30 12.53
CA LYS A 74 -5.62 7.22 12.42
C LYS A 74 -5.65 6.58 11.04
N GLU A 75 -5.76 7.39 9.99
CA GLU A 75 -6.02 6.90 8.63
C GLU A 75 -4.76 6.27 8.03
N LEU A 76 -3.61 6.91 8.23
CA LEU A 76 -2.30 6.37 7.88
C LEU A 76 -1.87 5.24 8.84
N ARG A 77 -2.55 5.04 9.97
CA ARG A 77 -2.24 4.02 11.00
C ARG A 77 -0.80 4.12 11.52
N LEU A 78 -0.28 5.33 11.60
CA LEU A 78 1.08 5.65 12.03
C LEU A 78 1.10 6.25 13.45
N PRO A 79 2.19 6.07 14.21
CA PRO A 79 2.36 6.78 15.49
C PRO A 79 2.31 8.29 15.30
N LEU A 80 1.58 9.00 16.18
CA LEU A 80 1.44 10.46 16.11
C LEU A 80 2.80 11.18 16.09
N GLU A 81 3.78 10.70 16.86
CA GLU A 81 5.15 11.23 16.85
C GLU A 81 5.81 11.20 15.46
N LYS A 82 5.51 10.17 14.65
CA LYS A 82 6.04 10.05 13.28
C LYS A 82 5.33 10.99 12.32
N ILE A 83 4.01 11.16 12.47
CA ILE A 83 3.23 12.15 11.73
C ILE A 83 3.72 13.58 12.05
N MET A 84 3.90 13.92 13.33
CA MET A 84 4.38 15.25 13.72
C MET A 84 5.83 15.52 13.26
N LEU A 85 6.71 14.53 13.34
CA LEU A 85 8.08 14.66 12.81
C LEU A 85 8.08 14.87 11.30
N SER A 86 7.27 14.10 10.58
CA SER A 86 7.09 14.22 9.12
C SER A 86 6.54 15.58 8.71
N LEU A 87 5.44 16.03 9.33
CA LEU A 87 4.86 17.35 9.09
C LEU A 87 5.84 18.49 9.40
N LYS A 88 6.69 18.34 10.43
CA LYS A 88 7.75 19.31 10.69
C LYS A 88 8.78 19.32 9.56
N THR A 89 9.27 18.17 9.11
CA THR A 89 10.23 18.08 8.00
C THR A 89 9.65 18.65 6.71
N LEU A 90 8.42 18.27 6.36
CA LEU A 90 7.68 18.81 5.21
C LEU A 90 7.43 20.32 5.33
N GLY A 91 7.22 20.84 6.54
CA GLY A 91 7.04 22.27 6.80
C GLY A 91 8.35 23.06 6.69
N ASP A 92 9.46 22.51 7.21
CA ASP A 92 10.80 23.08 7.03
C ASP A 92 11.19 23.12 5.52
N ASP A 93 10.77 22.12 4.74
CA ASP A 93 10.94 22.03 3.28
C ASP A 93 9.91 22.88 2.48
N GLY A 94 8.91 23.49 3.13
CA GLY A 94 7.89 24.33 2.50
C GLY A 94 6.84 23.58 1.66
N LEU A 95 6.66 22.28 1.90
CA LEU A 95 5.69 21.41 1.21
C LEU A 95 4.31 21.36 1.88
N VAL A 96 4.24 21.69 3.18
CA VAL A 96 3.00 21.83 3.96
C VAL A 96 3.06 23.09 4.84
N TYR A 97 1.90 23.59 5.25
CA TYR A 97 1.78 24.68 6.22
C TYR A 97 0.67 24.38 7.24
N SER A 98 0.80 24.93 8.44
CA SER A 98 -0.27 24.95 9.44
C SER A 98 -1.30 26.04 9.12
N THR A 99 -2.57 25.79 9.40
CA THR A 99 -3.69 26.63 8.95
C THR A 99 -4.23 27.54 10.06
N ILE A 100 -5.12 27.00 10.89
CA ILE A 100 -5.86 27.69 11.96
C ILE A 100 -5.18 27.55 13.32
N ASP A 101 -4.36 26.51 13.48
CA ASP A 101 -3.55 26.18 14.65
C ASP A 101 -2.40 25.25 14.26
N ASP A 102 -1.52 24.93 15.21
CA ASP A 102 -0.33 24.08 15.02
C ASP A 102 -0.65 22.58 14.85
N PHE A 103 -1.92 22.18 14.83
CA PHE A 103 -2.36 20.79 14.71
C PHE A 103 -3.13 20.50 13.41
N HIS A 104 -3.50 21.51 12.63
CA HIS A 104 -4.14 21.35 11.34
C HIS A 104 -3.22 21.79 10.20
N TYR A 105 -3.12 20.97 9.15
CA TYR A 105 -2.16 21.16 8.06
C TYR A 105 -2.83 21.10 6.68
N LYS A 106 -2.26 21.83 5.71
CA LYS A 106 -2.56 21.75 4.27
C LYS A 106 -1.28 21.62 3.46
N GLN A 107 -1.39 21.05 2.27
CA GLN A 107 -0.30 21.04 1.28
C GLN A 107 -0.13 22.44 0.69
N ALA A 108 1.13 22.87 0.51
CA ALA A 108 1.53 24.23 0.12
C ALA A 108 1.21 24.64 -1.34
#